data_AF-A0A6N6KD74-F1
#
_entry.id   AF-A0A6N6KD74-F1
#
_cell.length_a   1.000
_cell.length_b   1.000
_cell.length_c   1.000
_cell.angle_alpha   90.00
_cell.angle_beta   90.00
_cell.angle_gamma   90.00
#
_symmetry.space_group_name_H-M   'P 1'
#
loop_
_entity.id
_entity.type
_entity.pdbx_description
1 polymer ?
#
loop_
_entity_poly.entity_id
_entity_poly.type
_entity_poly.pdbx_seq_one_letter_code
_entity_poly.pdbx_strand_id
1 'polypeptide(L)'
;MDASRLILINRNDSKANHVASRLGVKSETFSNLPDYLKRSDIVMVATGSPNPIITTDLLAEKKTGIFFDLSVPSNISQEVKKLDGVIVYDLDGLSRLANRHVGNRKKALLAALPIVDQYLEKFNTWYERRLLFKNMKLHPKLN
;
A
#
# COMPACT_ATOMS: atom_id res chain seq x y z
N MET A 1 -4.97 21.38 0.72
CA MET A 1 -6.30 20.74 0.73
C MET A 1 -6.43 20.08 2.08
N ASP A 2 -7.11 20.71 3.03
CA ASP A 2 -7.50 20.02 4.24
C ASP A 2 -8.65 19.07 3.90
N ALA A 3 -8.50 17.80 4.25
CA ALA A 3 -9.59 16.84 4.12
C ALA A 3 -10.61 17.13 5.22
N SER A 4 -11.77 17.70 4.85
CA SER A 4 -12.82 18.08 5.81
C SER A 4 -13.39 16.89 6.60
N ARG A 5 -13.25 15.66 6.08
CA ARG A 5 -13.73 14.43 6.72
C ARG A 5 -13.01 13.19 6.17
N LEU A 6 -12.38 12.41 7.05
CA LEU A 6 -11.74 11.13 6.72
C LEU A 6 -12.52 9.98 7.39
N ILE A 7 -12.92 9.00 6.59
CA ILE A 7 -13.68 7.82 7.03
C ILE A 7 -12.87 6.56 6.68
N LEU A 8 -12.76 5.64 7.63
CA LEU A 8 -12.11 4.35 7.46
C LEU A 8 -13.15 3.22 7.43
N ILE A 9 -13.12 2.40 6.39
CA ILE A 9 -13.99 1.24 6.25
C ILE A 9 -13.14 -0.02 6.09
N ASN A 10 -13.44 -1.06 6.86
CA ASN A 10 -12.80 -2.37 6.75
C ASN A 10 -13.85 -3.48 6.97
N ARG A 11 -13.64 -4.66 6.39
CA ARG A 11 -14.50 -5.84 6.62
C ARG A 11 -14.46 -6.34 8.07
N ASN A 12 -13.38 -6.06 8.79
CA ASN A 12 -13.26 -6.38 10.21
C ASN A 12 -13.39 -5.11 11.04
N ASP A 13 -14.54 -4.94 11.68
CA ASP A 13 -14.87 -3.74 12.47
C ASP A 13 -13.90 -3.53 13.64
N SER A 14 -13.43 -4.60 14.28
CA SER A 14 -12.45 -4.50 15.37
C SER A 14 -11.12 -3.89 14.87
N LYS A 15 -10.62 -4.36 13.71
CA LYS A 15 -9.44 -3.78 13.06
C LYS A 15 -9.69 -2.33 12.62
N ALA A 16 -10.87 -2.02 12.08
CA ALA A 16 -11.24 -0.67 11.68
C ALA A 16 -11.18 0.29 12.88
N ASN A 17 -11.87 -0.05 13.97
CA ASN A 17 -11.94 0.76 15.18
C ASN A 17 -10.56 0.96 15.83
N HIS A 18 -9.73 -0.08 15.84
CA HIS A 18 -8.37 0.02 16.36
C HIS A 18 -7.52 1.02 15.56
N VAL A 19 -7.54 0.95 14.23
CA VAL A 19 -6.77 1.88 13.38
C VAL A 19 -7.36 3.29 13.44
N ALA A 20 -8.68 3.40 13.40
CA ALA A 20 -9.39 4.67 13.42
C ALA A 20 -9.14 5.47 14.71
N SER A 21 -9.18 4.79 15.86
CA SER A 21 -8.86 5.42 17.16
C SER A 21 -7.42 5.94 17.22
N ARG A 22 -6.45 5.18 16.70
CA ARG A 22 -5.03 5.60 16.65
C ARG A 22 -4.80 6.81 15.75
N LEU A 23 -5.58 6.95 14.69
CA LEU A 23 -5.47 8.05 13.72
C LEU A 23 -6.40 9.23 14.03
N GLY A 24 -7.27 9.12 15.05
CA GLY A 24 -8.26 10.14 15.37
C GLY A 24 -9.32 10.32 14.28
N VAL A 25 -9.61 9.27 13.51
CA VAL A 25 -10.60 9.28 12.41
C VAL A 25 -11.81 8.44 12.77
N LYS A 26 -12.91 8.62 12.05
CA LYS A 26 -14.11 7.80 12.25
C LYS A 26 -14.00 6.52 11.42
N SER A 27 -14.29 5.37 12.03
CA SER A 27 -14.55 4.12 11.32
C SER A 27 -16.04 3.91 11.09
N GLU A 28 -16.37 3.21 10.01
CA GLU A 28 -17.73 2.86 9.60
C GLU A 28 -17.81 1.39 9.21
N THR A 29 -19.01 0.82 9.31
CA THR A 29 -19.25 -0.59 8.98
C THR A 29 -19.11 -0.80 7.47
N PHE A 30 -18.65 -2.00 7.09
CA PHE A 30 -18.50 -2.36 5.68
C PHE A 30 -19.82 -2.28 4.88
N SER A 31 -20.97 -2.50 5.54
CA SER A 31 -22.30 -2.36 4.94
C SER A 31 -22.58 -0.94 4.41
N ASN A 32 -21.97 0.08 5.01
CA ASN A 32 -22.17 1.48 4.64
C ASN A 32 -21.27 1.93 3.48
N LEU A 33 -20.40 1.04 2.97
CA LEU A 33 -19.49 1.33 1.86
C LEU A 33 -20.17 2.00 0.66
N PRO A 34 -21.34 1.53 0.16
CA PRO A 34 -21.98 2.13 -1.02
C PRO A 34 -22.38 3.60 -0.77
N ASP A 35 -22.88 3.90 0.42
CA ASP A 35 -23.32 5.26 0.77
C ASP A 35 -22.14 6.24 0.87
N TYR A 36 -21.01 5.77 1.42
CA TYR A 36 -19.79 6.57 1.48
C TYR A 36 -19.16 6.73 0.10
N LEU A 37 -19.11 5.69 -0.74
CA LEU A 37 -18.59 5.79 -2.10
C LEU A 37 -19.33 6.84 -2.93
N LYS A 38 -20.65 6.94 -2.77
CA LYS A 38 -21.47 7.97 -3.46
C LYS A 38 -21.10 9.40 -3.06
N ARG A 39 -20.70 9.63 -1.81
CA ARG A 39 -20.47 10.96 -1.23
C ARG A 39 -19.00 11.39 -1.21
N SER A 40 -18.06 10.47 -1.34
CA SER A 40 -16.63 10.75 -1.20
C SER A 40 -16.01 11.33 -2.48
N ASP A 41 -15.34 12.47 -2.40
CA ASP A 41 -14.59 13.04 -3.53
C ASP A 41 -13.31 12.26 -3.85
N ILE A 42 -12.69 11.71 -2.81
CA ILE A 42 -11.46 10.92 -2.89
C ILE A 42 -11.69 9.56 -2.22
N VAL A 43 -11.32 8.49 -2.90
CA VAL A 43 -11.41 7.12 -2.39
C VAL A 43 -10.03 6.47 -2.44
N MET A 44 -9.62 5.84 -1.34
CA MET A 44 -8.40 5.03 -1.29
C MET A 44 -8.78 3.60 -0.94
N VAL A 45 -8.31 2.65 -1.75
CA VAL A 45 -8.55 1.22 -1.53
C VAL A 45 -7.23 0.46 -1.49
N ALA A 46 -7.07 -0.33 -0.43
CA ALA A 46 -5.84 -1.08 -0.14
C ALA A 46 -6.20 -2.38 0.59
N THR A 47 -6.83 -3.33 -0.09
CA THR A 47 -7.25 -4.59 0.52
C THR A 47 -6.63 -5.80 -0.18
N GLY A 48 -6.54 -6.92 0.53
CA GLY A 48 -6.11 -8.20 -0.03
C GLY A 48 -7.22 -9.00 -0.71
N SER A 49 -8.33 -8.37 -1.12
CA SER A 49 -9.42 -9.08 -1.80
C SER A 49 -8.96 -9.61 -3.16
N PRO A 50 -9.25 -10.89 -3.49
CA PRO A 50 -8.91 -11.44 -4.81
C PRO A 50 -9.78 -10.86 -5.93
N ASN A 51 -10.97 -10.36 -5.58
CA ASN A 51 -11.92 -9.77 -6.51
C ASN A 51 -12.05 -8.25 -6.27
N PRO A 52 -12.34 -7.47 -7.32
CA PRO A 52 -12.68 -6.05 -7.19
C PRO A 52 -13.81 -5.84 -6.18
N ILE A 53 -13.62 -4.86 -5.29
CA ILE A 53 -14.61 -4.45 -4.29
C ILE A 53 -15.42 -3.25 -4.80
N ILE A 54 -14.77 -2.35 -5.53
CA ILE A 54 -15.40 -1.15 -6.06
C ILE A 54 -15.87 -1.44 -7.49
N THR A 55 -17.18 -1.53 -7.65
CA THR A 55 -17.90 -1.77 -8.90
C THR A 55 -18.86 -0.62 -9.18
N THR A 56 -19.31 -0.49 -10.43
CA THR A 56 -20.13 0.64 -10.88
C THR A 56 -21.51 0.70 -10.20
N ASP A 57 -22.08 -0.43 -9.79
CA ASP A 57 -23.35 -0.52 -9.06
C ASP A 57 -23.29 0.10 -7.65
N LEU A 58 -22.10 0.22 -7.07
CA LEU A 58 -21.90 0.88 -5.76
C LEU A 58 -21.78 2.40 -5.87
N LEU A 59 -21.59 2.92 -7.09
CA LEU A 59 -21.36 4.35 -7.34
C LEU A 59 -22.67 5.07 -7.66
N ALA A 60 -22.63 6.41 -7.61
CA ALA A 60 -23.71 7.23 -8.13
C ALA A 60 -23.66 7.26 -9.67
N GLU A 61 -24.81 7.39 -10.34
CA GLU A 61 -24.91 7.40 -11.80
C GLU A 61 -23.99 8.44 -12.48
N LYS A 62 -23.80 9.60 -11.85
CA LYS A 62 -22.89 10.67 -12.30
C LYS A 62 -21.74 10.87 -11.32
N LYS A 63 -21.08 9.78 -10.91
CA LYS A 63 -19.98 9.85 -9.96
C LYS A 63 -18.80 10.64 -10.54
N THR A 64 -18.37 11.67 -9.81
CA THR A 64 -17.09 12.35 -10.03
C THR A 64 -16.17 12.12 -8.84
N GLY A 65 -14.87 11.93 -9.08
CA GLY A 65 -13.90 11.79 -7.99
C GLY A 65 -12.58 11.15 -8.39
N ILE A 66 -11.64 11.14 -7.45
CA ILE A 66 -10.31 10.56 -7.61
C ILE A 66 -10.21 9.30 -6.75
N PHE A 67 -9.79 8.20 -7.38
CA PHE A 67 -9.70 6.90 -6.75
C PHE A 67 -8.26 6.43 -6.80
N PHE A 68 -7.72 6.03 -5.66
CA PHE A 68 -6.40 5.43 -5.54
C PHE A 68 -6.54 3.95 -5.24
N ASP A 69 -6.10 3.11 -6.17
CA ASP A 69 -6.03 1.67 -5.98
C ASP A 69 -4.60 1.24 -5.62
N LEU A 70 -4.40 0.96 -4.34
CA LEU A 70 -3.12 0.52 -3.78
C LEU A 70 -3.07 -1.01 -3.62
N SER A 71 -3.97 -1.74 -4.28
CA SER A 71 -4.16 -3.18 -4.09
C SER A 71 -3.60 -4.00 -5.24
N VAL A 72 -3.08 -5.19 -4.93
CA VAL A 72 -2.67 -6.20 -5.91
C VAL A 72 -3.21 -7.56 -5.45
N PRO A 73 -4.18 -8.16 -6.17
CA PRO A 73 -4.83 -7.70 -7.41
C PRO A 73 -5.71 -6.44 -7.23
N SER A 74 -6.03 -5.75 -8.34
CA SER A 74 -6.79 -4.49 -8.34
C SER A 74 -8.13 -4.64 -7.64
N ASN A 75 -8.47 -3.67 -6.78
CA ASN A 75 -9.72 -3.65 -6.04
C ASN A 75 -10.80 -2.81 -6.72
N ILE A 76 -10.45 -2.08 -7.78
CA ILE A 76 -11.39 -1.30 -8.59
C ILE A 76 -11.66 -2.04 -9.91
N SER A 77 -12.93 -2.21 -10.25
CA SER A 77 -13.31 -2.89 -11.50
C SER A 77 -12.92 -2.08 -12.73
N GLN A 78 -12.77 -2.75 -13.88
CA GLN A 78 -12.36 -2.09 -15.12
C GLN A 78 -13.43 -1.13 -15.65
N GLU A 79 -14.70 -1.40 -15.35
CA GLU A 79 -15.85 -0.58 -15.73
C GLU A 79 -15.82 0.77 -15.02
N VAL A 80 -15.39 0.79 -13.75
CA VAL A 80 -15.21 2.04 -12.99
C VAL A 80 -14.12 2.92 -13.62
N LYS A 81 -13.05 2.33 -14.15
CA LYS A 81 -11.97 3.07 -14.84
C LYS A 81 -12.42 3.74 -16.15
N LYS A 82 -13.57 3.34 -16.71
CA LYS A 82 -14.13 3.88 -17.97
C LYS A 82 -15.12 5.02 -17.74
N LEU A 83 -15.45 5.35 -16.49
CA LEU A 83 -16.38 6.43 -16.19
C LEU A 83 -15.70 7.80 -16.40
N ASP A 84 -16.30 8.67 -17.21
CA ASP A 84 -15.75 9.99 -17.56
C ASP A 84 -15.46 10.87 -16.33
N GLY A 85 -16.26 10.74 -15.27
CA GLY A 85 -16.12 11.52 -14.05
C GLY A 85 -15.09 10.98 -13.05
N VAL A 86 -14.58 9.76 -13.25
CA VAL A 86 -13.75 9.07 -12.27
C VAL A 86 -12.32 8.95 -12.77
N ILE A 87 -11.37 9.50 -12.01
CA ILE A 87 -9.95 9.35 -12.28
C ILE A 87 -9.40 8.28 -11.35
N VAL A 88 -8.88 7.19 -11.91
CA VAL A 88 -8.27 6.10 -11.15
C VAL A 88 -6.75 6.13 -11.28
N TYR A 89 -6.05 6.19 -10.15
CA TYR A 89 -4.62 6.00 -10.03
C TYR A 89 -4.33 4.65 -9.36
N ASP A 90 -3.76 3.72 -10.11
CA ASP A 90 -3.18 2.50 -9.55
C ASP A 90 -1.71 2.69 -9.16
N LEU A 91 -1.12 1.70 -8.49
CA LEU A 91 0.29 1.70 -8.09
C LEU A 91 1.24 2.01 -9.26
N ASP A 92 0.95 1.50 -10.45
CA ASP A 92 1.76 1.75 -11.64
C ASP A 92 1.62 3.20 -12.12
N GLY A 93 0.40 3.73 -12.15
CA GLY A 93 0.10 5.12 -12.47
C GLY A 93 0.76 6.10 -11.50
N LEU A 94 0.69 5.81 -10.20
CA LEU A 94 1.37 6.56 -9.14
C LEU A 94 2.88 6.52 -9.31
N SER A 95 3.43 5.34 -9.61
CA SER A 95 4.86 5.18 -9.87
C SER A 95 5.31 6.00 -11.09
N ARG A 96 4.54 6.01 -12.17
CA ARG A 96 4.81 6.86 -13.36
C ARG A 96 4.73 8.35 -13.02
N LEU A 97 3.74 8.79 -12.24
CA LEU A 97 3.61 10.18 -11.81
C LEU A 97 4.80 10.61 -10.94
N ALA A 98 5.16 9.81 -9.95
CA ALA A 98 6.33 10.03 -9.12
C ALA A 98 7.63 10.05 -9.95
N ASN A 99 7.71 9.20 -10.97
CA ASN A 99 8.86 9.13 -11.88
C ASN A 99 8.91 10.28 -12.90
N ARG A 100 7.84 11.03 -13.14
CA ARG A 100 7.94 12.28 -13.92
C ARG A 100 8.71 13.38 -13.17
N HIS A 101 8.91 13.23 -11.85
CA HIS A 101 9.79 14.06 -11.01
C HIS A 101 11.19 13.43 -10.80
N VAL A 102 11.68 12.63 -11.77
CA VAL A 102 12.92 11.81 -11.73
C VAL A 102 14.21 12.59 -11.40
N GLY A 103 14.24 13.91 -11.49
CA GLY A 103 15.38 14.72 -11.06
C GLY A 103 15.84 14.46 -9.62
N ASN A 104 14.91 14.14 -8.71
CA ASN A 104 15.22 13.90 -7.30
C ASN A 104 15.49 12.41 -6.98
N ARG A 105 14.93 11.47 -7.75
CA ARG A 105 15.06 10.02 -7.49
C ARG A 105 16.46 9.49 -7.80
N LYS A 106 17.15 10.08 -8.79
CA LYS A 106 18.55 9.76 -9.09
C LYS A 106 19.48 10.11 -7.92
N LYS A 107 19.25 11.24 -7.25
CA LYS A 107 20.00 11.65 -6.04
C LYS A 107 19.71 10.75 -4.84
N ALA A 108 18.44 10.39 -4.63
CA ALA A 108 18.05 9.48 -3.55
C ALA A 108 18.62 8.06 -3.75
N LEU A 109 18.64 7.55 -4.99
CA LEU A 109 19.25 6.26 -5.31
C LEU A 109 20.77 6.28 -5.07
N LEU A 110 21.46 7.34 -5.50
CA LEU A 110 22.89 7.53 -5.24
C LEU A 110 23.21 7.62 -3.73
N ALA A 111 22.31 8.21 -2.93
CA ALA A 111 22.46 8.27 -1.48
C ALA A 111 22.12 6.95 -0.76
N ALA A 112 21.23 6.13 -1.33
CA ALA A 112 20.79 4.87 -0.71
C ALA A 112 21.71 3.67 -1.00
N LEU A 113 22.37 3.64 -2.17
CA LEU A 113 23.29 2.56 -2.55
C LEU A 113 24.40 2.29 -1.51
N PRO A 114 25.12 3.31 -0.99
CA PRO A 114 26.14 3.09 0.03
C PRO A 114 25.60 2.50 1.33
N ILE A 115 24.33 2.81 1.68
CA ILE A 115 23.69 2.27 2.87
C ILE A 115 23.41 0.77 2.66
N VAL A 116 22.84 0.41 1.49
CA VAL A 116 22.58 -1.00 1.15
C VAL A 116 23.86 -1.82 1.14
N ASP A 117 24.95 -1.30 0.56
CA ASP A 117 26.26 -1.97 0.55
C ASP A 117 26.79 -2.21 1.97
N GLN A 118 26.66 -1.23 2.86
CA GLN A 118 27.06 -1.37 4.26
C GLN A 118 26.26 -2.48 4.98
N TYR A 119 24.96 -2.60 4.70
CA TYR A 119 24.14 -3.67 5.29
C TYR A 119 24.42 -5.04 4.68
N LEU A 120 24.75 -5.11 3.38
CA LEU A 120 25.19 -6.35 2.73
C LEU A 120 26.53 -6.84 3.30
N GLU A 121 27.49 -5.94 3.55
CA GLU A 121 28.78 -6.28 4.14
C GLU A 121 28.62 -6.79 5.58
N LYS A 122 27.77 -6.14 6.39
CA LYS A 122 27.42 -6.61 7.74
C LYS A 122 26.73 -7.98 7.69
N PHE A 123 25.83 -8.19 6.73
CA PHE A 123 25.16 -9.47 6.53
C PHE A 123 26.13 -10.58 6.16
N ASN A 124 27.05 -10.33 5.22
CA ASN A 124 28.08 -11.29 4.81
C ASN A 124 29.02 -11.64 5.98
N THR A 125 29.48 -10.65 6.73
CA THR A 125 30.32 -10.85 7.92
C THR A 125 29.61 -11.71 8.97
N TRP A 126 28.32 -11.45 9.19
CA TRP A 126 27.49 -12.25 10.09
C TRP A 126 27.29 -13.68 9.58
N TYR A 127 27.06 -13.84 8.28
CA TYR A 127 26.85 -15.12 7.62
C TYR A 127 28.11 -16.00 7.65
N GLU A 128 29.29 -15.44 7.36
CA GLU A 128 30.57 -16.14 7.45
C GLU A 128 30.88 -16.57 8.87
N ARG A 129 30.65 -15.70 9.87
CA ARG A 129 30.78 -16.09 11.28
C ARG A 129 29.87 -17.28 11.61
N ARG A 130 28.62 -17.25 11.15
CA ARG A 130 27.68 -18.35 11.37
C ARG A 130 28.14 -19.67 10.72
N LEU A 131 28.74 -19.62 9.52
CA LEU A 131 29.30 -20.78 8.85
C LEU A 131 30.56 -21.31 9.57
N LEU A 132 31.44 -20.42 10.03
CA LEU A 132 32.60 -20.77 10.85
C LEU A 132 32.19 -21.49 12.15
N PHE A 133 31.20 -20.96 12.87
CA PHE A 133 30.67 -21.61 14.08
C PHE A 133 29.99 -22.96 13.80
N LYS A 134 29.37 -23.12 12.63
CA LYS A 134 28.76 -24.39 12.21
C LYS A 134 29.82 -25.45 11.92
N ASN A 135 30.91 -25.07 11.24
CA ASN A 135 32.02 -25.96 10.91
C ASN A 135 32.89 -26.32 12.12
N MET A 136 33.03 -25.41 13.09
CA MET A 136 33.78 -25.65 14.33
C MET A 136 33.07 -26.62 15.29
N LYS A 137 31.73 -26.76 15.19
CA LYS A 137 30.96 -27.78 15.93
C LYS A 137 31.00 -29.18 15.27
N LEU A 138 31.51 -29.31 14.05
CA LEU A 138 31.59 -30.57 13.31
C LEU A 138 32.94 -31.30 13.46
N HIS A 139 33.94 -30.68 14.06
CA HIS A 139 35.18 -31.35 14.49
C HIS A 139 35.36 -31.21 16.01
N PRO A 140 34.87 -32.17 16.81
CA PRO A 140 35.33 -32.30 18.18
C PRO A 140 36.83 -32.61 18.11
N LYS A 141 37.62 -31.92 18.93
CA LYS A 141 39.07 -32.10 19.00
C LYS A 141 39.40 -33.60 19.11
N LEU A 142 40.14 -34.10 18.13
CA LEU A 142 40.95 -35.29 18.27
C LEU A 142 41.96 -34.99 19.37
N ASN A 143 41.75 -35.57 20.54
CA ASN A 143 42.74 -35.91 21.55
C ASN A 143 42.25 -37.21 22.21
#